data_AF-A0A835Z525-F1
#
_entry.id   AF-A0A835Z525-F1
#
_cell.length_a   1.000
_cell.length_b   1.000
_cell.length_c   1.000
_cell.angle_alpha   90.00
_cell.angle_beta   90.00
_cell.angle_gamma   90.00
#
_symmetry.space_group_name_H-M   'P 1'
#
loop_
_entity.id
_entity.type
_entity.pdbx_description
1 polymer ?
#
loop_
_entity_poly.entity_id
_entity_poly.type
_entity_poly.pdbx_seq_one_letter_code
_entity_poly.pdbx_strand_id
1 'polypeptide(L)'
;MLAALEKRAAAKLAEIKDDSAADAIRKIEGEHEAILAEIADVKRKIEAAKADASRVAPHAPVVETVSAADAIVTERKRVSEIRKLGKEANTVELADTAIDAGHTVDEFRSALLAELMKREAAPVDNRAPATVGTEHAEKRAALLQDALLVRAGAAPANEEGAREYRGFTLIDMAREALELRGEKTRGLNREEIAARALAQRSGAYGTTSDFPVILGNVVNTTLRAGYEAAGQTFRPLVRETEVSDFKAVNRAQLGEGPAFERVNEHGEFKRGLVGEGKESYKIATFGKIIAITRQVIVNDDMNAFSRIPQLLGGAAAQLESDLVWHQILANANMGDGKALFHTDHKNLLTGAGSAFGITGLGKGRALMAKQVGLDGKTVLNIRPQYLIVPVELETTAEQELKTALYVADAAKAATASMKQLQIIAEPRLDNGINNPAVGAGVAGSLTAWYLSAANSQIDTVEIAYLEGNKGVFTETRYGFDVDGVEIKGRLDVGAKTIDHRGLQKNAGA
;
A
#
# COMPACT_ATOMS: atom_id res chain seq x y z
N MET A 1 -20.65 -55.51 -6.55
CA MET A 1 -19.64 -56.57 -6.32
C MET A 1 -19.61 -57.58 -7.46
N LEU A 2 -20.73 -58.23 -7.82
CA LEU A 2 -20.80 -59.21 -8.91
C LEU A 2 -20.30 -58.69 -10.28
N ALA A 3 -20.78 -57.52 -10.72
CA ALA A 3 -20.38 -56.91 -12.00
C ALA A 3 -18.87 -56.58 -12.09
N ALA A 4 -18.21 -56.33 -10.94
CA ALA A 4 -16.78 -56.06 -10.91
C ALA A 4 -15.95 -57.34 -11.09
N LEU A 5 -16.42 -58.46 -10.52
CA LEU A 5 -15.81 -59.78 -10.71
C LEU A 5 -15.96 -60.28 -12.14
N GLU A 6 -17.14 -60.10 -12.76
CA GLU A 6 -17.37 -60.45 -14.17
C GLU A 6 -16.44 -59.67 -15.11
N LYS A 7 -16.23 -58.37 -14.85
CA LYS A 7 -15.27 -57.56 -15.62
C LYS A 7 -13.82 -58.03 -15.44
N ARG A 8 -13.45 -58.46 -14.23
CA ARG A 8 -12.10 -58.99 -13.94
C ARG A 8 -11.86 -60.36 -14.59
N ALA A 9 -12.87 -61.22 -14.62
CA ALA A 9 -12.80 -62.50 -15.35
C ALA A 9 -12.56 -62.27 -16.85
N ALA A 10 -13.32 -61.36 -17.47
CA ALA A 10 -13.16 -61.03 -18.89
C ALA A 10 -11.77 -60.43 -19.21
N ALA A 11 -11.25 -59.56 -18.33
CA ALA A 11 -9.92 -58.98 -18.50
C ALA A 11 -8.80 -60.04 -18.44
N LYS A 12 -8.95 -61.06 -17.58
CA LYS A 12 -7.97 -62.15 -17.45
C LYS A 12 -7.88 -63.03 -18.69
N LEU A 13 -9.01 -63.30 -19.34
CA LEU A 13 -9.03 -64.09 -20.58
C LEU A 13 -8.41 -63.32 -21.76
N ALA A 14 -8.49 -61.98 -21.75
CA ALA A 14 -7.87 -61.11 -22.75
C ALA A 14 -6.33 -60.99 -22.62
N GLU A 15 -5.71 -61.55 -21.57
CA GLU A 15 -4.25 -61.61 -21.42
C GLU A 15 -3.61 -62.71 -22.31
N ILE A 16 -4.42 -63.61 -22.88
CA ILE A 16 -3.97 -64.61 -23.86
C ILE A 16 -3.83 -63.95 -25.24
N LYS A 17 -2.65 -64.06 -25.86
CA LYS A 17 -2.36 -63.60 -27.24
C LYS A 17 -1.87 -64.78 -28.08
N ASP A 18 -1.97 -64.70 -29.42
CA ASP A 18 -1.68 -65.82 -30.34
C ASP A 18 -0.25 -66.38 -30.22
N ASP A 19 0.71 -65.60 -29.71
CA ASP A 19 2.11 -66.00 -29.53
C ASP A 19 2.45 -66.48 -28.10
N SER A 20 1.45 -66.64 -27.22
CA SER A 20 1.67 -67.03 -25.83
C SER A 20 2.08 -68.51 -25.71
N ALA A 21 3.15 -68.79 -24.98
CA ALA A 21 3.61 -70.16 -24.72
C ALA A 21 2.54 -71.00 -23.99
N ALA A 22 2.40 -72.28 -24.36
CA ALA A 22 1.32 -73.16 -23.90
C ALA A 22 1.19 -73.26 -22.36
N ASP A 23 2.30 -73.18 -21.63
CA ASP A 23 2.29 -73.22 -20.16
C ASP A 23 1.78 -71.92 -19.53
N ALA A 24 1.98 -70.77 -20.19
CA ALA A 24 1.45 -69.49 -19.74
C ALA A 24 -0.08 -69.39 -19.95
N ILE A 25 -0.58 -69.95 -21.05
CA ILE A 25 -2.01 -70.04 -21.35
C ILE A 25 -2.73 -70.85 -20.26
N ARG A 26 -2.22 -72.04 -19.92
CA ARG A 26 -2.80 -72.89 -18.86
C ARG A 26 -2.88 -72.19 -17.50
N LYS A 27 -1.87 -71.38 -17.16
CA LYS A 27 -1.87 -70.64 -15.90
C LYS A 27 -2.93 -69.54 -15.87
N ILE A 28 -3.09 -68.80 -16.98
CA ILE A 28 -4.10 -67.76 -17.11
C ILE A 28 -5.51 -68.35 -17.12
N GLU A 29 -5.71 -69.49 -17.78
CA GLU A 29 -6.99 -70.23 -17.76
C GLU A 29 -7.34 -70.70 -16.34
N GLY A 30 -6.36 -71.21 -15.58
CA GLY A 30 -6.58 -71.60 -14.17
C GLY A 30 -6.94 -70.41 -13.26
N GLU A 31 -6.31 -69.25 -13.46
CA GLU A 31 -6.68 -68.01 -12.74
C GLU A 31 -8.08 -67.51 -13.14
N HIS A 32 -8.46 -67.63 -14.42
CA HIS A 32 -9.79 -67.27 -14.90
C HIS A 32 -10.87 -68.20 -14.30
N GLU A 33 -10.61 -69.50 -14.25
CA GLU A 33 -11.52 -70.49 -13.68
C GLU A 33 -11.76 -70.26 -12.17
N ALA A 34 -10.72 -69.86 -11.43
CA ALA A 34 -10.86 -69.47 -10.02
C ALA A 34 -11.79 -68.26 -9.82
N ILE A 35 -11.71 -67.25 -10.70
CA ILE A 35 -12.59 -66.07 -10.62
C ILE A 35 -14.03 -66.44 -10.98
N LEU A 36 -14.24 -67.36 -11.94
CA LEU A 36 -15.58 -67.86 -12.26
C LEU A 36 -16.20 -68.64 -11.09
N ALA A 37 -15.40 -69.39 -10.32
CA ALA A 37 -15.87 -70.06 -9.11
C ALA A 37 -16.34 -69.05 -8.04
N GLU A 38 -15.61 -67.95 -7.84
CA GLU A 38 -16.03 -66.86 -6.94
C GLU A 38 -17.34 -66.20 -7.39
N ILE A 39 -17.51 -65.98 -8.69
CA ILE A 39 -18.74 -65.43 -9.27
C ILE A 39 -19.92 -66.38 -8.98
N ALA A 40 -19.73 -67.70 -9.12
CA ALA A 40 -20.76 -68.69 -8.86
C ALA A 40 -21.19 -68.72 -7.38
N ASP A 41 -20.24 -68.55 -6.45
CA ASP A 41 -20.53 -68.48 -5.01
C ASP A 41 -21.28 -67.19 -4.64
N VAL A 42 -20.90 -66.05 -5.21
CA VAL A 42 -21.62 -64.79 -5.00
C VAL A 42 -23.04 -64.86 -5.57
N LYS A 43 -23.23 -65.47 -6.75
CA LYS A 43 -24.57 -65.71 -7.33
C LYS A 43 -25.42 -66.62 -6.44
N ARG A 44 -24.84 -67.70 -5.89
CA ARG A 44 -25.53 -68.58 -4.92
C ARG A 44 -25.95 -67.82 -3.66
N LYS A 45 -25.11 -66.95 -3.12
CA LYS A 45 -25.47 -66.12 -1.94
C LYS A 45 -26.61 -65.14 -2.24
N ILE A 46 -26.64 -64.56 -3.44
CA ILE A 46 -27.74 -63.66 -3.85
C ILE A 46 -29.06 -64.43 -3.99
N GLU A 47 -29.05 -65.61 -4.59
CA GLU A 47 -30.27 -66.42 -4.74
C GLU A 47 -30.73 -66.99 -3.39
N ALA A 48 -29.82 -67.35 -2.49
CA ALA A 48 -30.18 -67.74 -1.12
C ALA A 48 -30.86 -66.57 -0.36
N ALA A 49 -30.36 -65.34 -0.51
CA ALA A 49 -30.96 -64.15 0.11
C ALA A 49 -32.34 -63.82 -0.48
N LYS A 50 -32.56 -64.06 -1.79
CA LYS A 50 -33.89 -63.91 -2.41
C LYS A 50 -34.88 -64.99 -2.00
N ALA A 51 -34.40 -66.24 -1.81
CA ALA A 51 -35.23 -67.34 -1.33
C ALA A 51 -35.69 -67.13 0.13
N ASP A 52 -34.84 -66.50 0.97
CA ASP A 52 -35.18 -66.17 2.36
C ASP A 52 -36.21 -65.03 2.44
N ALA A 53 -36.13 -64.04 1.54
CA ALA A 53 -37.12 -62.97 1.41
C ALA A 53 -38.51 -63.45 0.90
N SER A 54 -38.56 -64.62 0.25
CA SER A 54 -39.78 -65.22 -0.31
C SER A 54 -40.50 -66.19 0.65
N ARG A 55 -39.97 -66.45 1.85
CA ARG A 55 -40.51 -67.46 2.78
C ARG A 55 -41.48 -66.90 3.84
N VAL A 56 -41.77 -65.60 3.81
CA VAL A 56 -42.80 -64.97 4.66
C VAL A 56 -44.07 -64.76 3.84
N ALA A 57 -44.94 -65.76 3.83
CA ALA A 57 -46.30 -65.64 3.30
C ALA A 57 -47.27 -65.12 4.40
N PRO A 58 -48.27 -64.30 4.06
CA PRO A 58 -49.10 -63.58 5.02
C PRO A 58 -50.16 -64.47 5.68
N HIS A 59 -50.25 -64.44 7.02
CA HIS A 59 -51.38 -65.00 7.76
C HIS A 59 -52.51 -63.96 7.77
N ALA A 60 -53.65 -64.27 7.14
CA ALA A 60 -54.87 -63.47 7.24
C ALA A 60 -55.47 -63.61 8.65
N PRO A 61 -55.88 -62.52 9.33
CA PRO A 61 -56.35 -62.59 10.70
C PRO A 61 -57.80 -63.09 10.79
N VAL A 62 -58.04 -63.96 11.76
CA VAL A 62 -59.37 -64.33 12.28
C VAL A 62 -59.96 -63.09 12.96
N VAL A 63 -61.16 -62.65 12.55
CA VAL A 63 -61.85 -61.50 13.16
C VAL A 63 -62.53 -61.97 14.45
N GLU A 64 -61.88 -61.72 15.59
CA GLU A 64 -62.56 -61.66 16.88
C GLU A 64 -63.19 -60.26 17.05
N THR A 65 -64.50 -60.22 17.26
CA THR A 65 -65.25 -58.98 17.47
C THR A 65 -64.89 -58.38 18.83
N VAL A 66 -63.99 -57.39 18.86
CA VAL A 66 -63.68 -56.61 20.07
C VAL A 66 -64.87 -55.70 20.39
N SER A 67 -65.40 -55.85 21.61
CA SER A 67 -66.45 -55.00 22.17
C SER A 67 -66.02 -53.52 22.17
N ALA A 68 -66.94 -52.60 21.84
CA ALA A 68 -66.65 -51.16 21.75
C ALA A 68 -66.05 -50.56 23.03
N ALA A 69 -66.28 -51.17 24.20
CA ALA A 69 -65.70 -50.73 25.47
C ALA A 69 -64.18 -50.99 25.57
N ASP A 70 -63.71 -52.13 25.06
CA ASP A 70 -62.29 -52.51 25.12
C ASP A 70 -61.45 -51.75 24.09
N ALA A 71 -62.06 -51.41 22.95
CA ALA A 71 -61.45 -50.52 21.95
C ALA A 71 -61.18 -49.11 22.52
N ILE A 72 -62.11 -48.55 23.30
CA ILE A 72 -61.94 -47.22 23.93
C ILE A 72 -60.83 -47.23 24.98
N VAL A 73 -60.73 -48.29 25.80
CA VAL A 73 -59.66 -48.41 26.81
C VAL A 73 -58.29 -48.56 26.16
N THR A 74 -58.21 -49.35 25.09
CA THR A 74 -56.97 -49.55 24.31
C THR A 74 -56.52 -48.24 23.66
N GLU A 75 -57.47 -47.48 23.09
CA GLU A 75 -57.18 -46.19 22.47
C GLU A 75 -56.72 -45.14 23.49
N ARG A 76 -57.32 -45.10 24.69
CA ARG A 76 -56.86 -44.22 25.78
C ARG A 76 -55.43 -44.56 26.22
N LYS A 77 -55.08 -45.85 26.28
CA LYS A 77 -53.70 -46.29 26.60
C LYS A 77 -52.73 -45.84 25.51
N ARG A 78 -53.05 -46.05 24.22
CA ARG A 78 -52.25 -45.58 23.07
C ARG A 78 -51.94 -44.09 23.17
N VAL A 79 -52.98 -43.27 23.32
CA VAL A 79 -52.84 -41.81 23.40
C VAL A 79 -52.00 -41.38 24.62
N SER A 80 -52.19 -42.05 25.77
CA SER A 80 -51.42 -41.73 26.98
C SER A 80 -49.93 -42.04 26.84
N GLU A 81 -49.56 -43.14 26.18
CA GLU A 81 -48.17 -43.54 25.96
C GLU A 81 -47.47 -42.63 24.95
N ILE A 82 -48.15 -42.30 23.83
CA ILE A 82 -47.60 -41.39 22.82
C ILE A 82 -47.36 -40.00 23.42
N ARG A 83 -48.30 -39.46 24.21
CA ARG A 83 -48.11 -38.16 24.89
C ARG A 83 -46.98 -38.19 25.90
N LYS A 84 -46.80 -39.29 26.63
CA LYS A 84 -45.72 -39.42 27.61
C LYS A 84 -44.36 -39.43 26.91
N LEU A 85 -44.21 -40.23 25.85
CA LEU A 85 -42.98 -40.32 25.06
C LEU A 85 -42.62 -38.99 24.37
N GLY A 86 -43.62 -38.31 23.79
CA GLY A 86 -43.41 -36.99 23.17
C GLY A 86 -42.96 -35.91 24.16
N LYS A 87 -43.48 -35.94 25.40
CA LYS A 87 -43.03 -35.04 26.46
C LYS A 87 -41.60 -35.35 26.92
N GLU A 88 -41.26 -36.62 27.11
CA GLU A 88 -39.91 -37.03 27.54
C GLU A 88 -38.84 -36.67 26.51
N ALA A 89 -39.15 -36.76 25.21
CA ALA A 89 -38.24 -36.43 24.12
C ALA A 89 -38.32 -34.98 23.62
N ASN A 90 -39.11 -34.13 24.28
CA ASN A 90 -39.33 -32.72 23.92
C ASN A 90 -39.75 -32.53 22.44
N THR A 91 -40.73 -33.32 22.01
CA THR A 91 -41.31 -33.39 20.64
C THR A 91 -42.84 -33.48 20.73
N VAL A 92 -43.45 -32.55 21.47
CA VAL A 92 -44.90 -32.55 21.76
C VAL A 92 -45.74 -32.46 20.48
N GLU A 93 -45.34 -31.65 19.50
CA GLU A 93 -46.07 -31.51 18.23
C GLU A 93 -46.08 -32.80 17.39
N LEU A 94 -44.98 -33.58 17.45
CA LEU A 94 -44.88 -34.86 16.76
C LEU A 94 -45.78 -35.92 17.42
N ALA A 95 -45.93 -35.85 18.76
CA ALA A 95 -46.86 -36.72 19.47
C ALA A 95 -48.33 -36.39 19.16
N ASP A 96 -48.69 -35.11 19.12
CA ASP A 96 -50.08 -34.71 18.82
C ASP A 96 -50.47 -35.06 17.37
N THR A 97 -49.59 -34.81 16.40
CA THR A 97 -49.81 -35.24 15.01
C THR A 97 -49.92 -36.76 14.88
N ALA A 98 -49.14 -37.53 15.63
CA ALA A 98 -49.22 -38.99 15.60
C ALA A 98 -50.50 -39.54 16.24
N ILE A 99 -51.03 -38.85 17.25
CA ILE A 99 -52.31 -39.19 17.87
C ILE A 99 -53.45 -38.95 16.87
N ASP A 100 -53.46 -37.77 16.23
CA ASP A 100 -54.48 -37.38 15.25
C ASP A 100 -54.47 -38.28 14.00
N ALA A 101 -53.29 -38.72 13.56
CA ALA A 101 -53.12 -39.62 12.43
C ALA A 101 -53.44 -41.10 12.76
N GLY A 102 -53.69 -41.44 14.02
CA GLY A 102 -54.04 -42.82 14.41
C GLY A 102 -52.84 -43.78 14.49
N HIS A 103 -51.60 -43.29 14.55
CA HIS A 103 -50.40 -44.13 14.57
C HIS A 103 -50.31 -45.07 15.77
N THR A 104 -49.84 -46.29 15.56
CA THR A 104 -49.57 -47.19 16.70
C THR A 104 -48.41 -46.67 17.56
N VAL A 105 -48.31 -47.14 18.82
CA VAL A 105 -47.22 -46.73 19.72
C VAL A 105 -45.85 -47.07 19.12
N ASP A 106 -45.73 -48.19 18.41
CA ASP A 106 -44.47 -48.63 17.80
C ASP A 106 -44.10 -47.80 16.56
N GLU A 107 -45.09 -47.41 15.75
CA GLU A 107 -44.87 -46.44 14.66
C GLU A 107 -44.37 -45.10 15.20
N PHE A 108 -44.98 -44.60 16.27
CA PHE A 108 -44.53 -43.37 16.91
C PHE A 108 -43.10 -43.50 17.49
N ARG A 109 -42.75 -44.61 18.13
CA ARG A 109 -41.38 -44.87 18.61
C ARG A 109 -40.36 -44.85 17.48
N SER A 110 -40.70 -45.44 16.33
CA SER A 110 -39.81 -45.44 15.16
C SER A 110 -39.61 -44.04 14.58
N ALA A 111 -40.69 -43.25 14.47
CA ALA A 111 -40.63 -41.85 14.02
C ALA A 111 -39.86 -40.97 15.01
N LEU A 112 -40.05 -41.19 16.31
CA LEU A 112 -39.34 -40.48 17.37
C LEU A 112 -37.84 -40.77 17.32
N LEU A 113 -37.44 -42.03 17.15
CA LEU A 113 -36.04 -42.41 16.98
C LEU A 113 -35.42 -41.76 15.75
N ALA A 114 -36.13 -41.71 14.62
CA ALA A 114 -35.64 -41.04 13.43
C ALA A 114 -35.42 -39.53 13.67
N GLU A 115 -36.31 -38.88 14.42
CA GLU A 115 -36.18 -37.45 14.73
C GLU A 115 -35.07 -37.16 15.74
N LEU A 116 -34.88 -38.04 16.73
CA LEU A 116 -33.74 -37.96 17.65
C LEU A 116 -32.41 -38.19 16.93
N MET A 117 -32.35 -39.14 15.99
CA MET A 117 -31.17 -39.36 15.15
C MET A 117 -30.87 -38.14 14.26
N LYS A 118 -31.88 -37.44 13.74
CA LYS A 118 -31.65 -36.18 13.02
C LYS A 118 -31.10 -35.07 13.92
N ARG A 119 -31.56 -34.99 15.18
CA ARG A 119 -31.02 -34.03 16.16
C ARG A 119 -29.58 -34.34 16.55
N GLU A 120 -29.23 -35.61 16.74
CA GLU A 120 -27.83 -36.02 17.01
C GLU A 120 -26.92 -35.93 15.77
N ALA A 121 -27.47 -36.06 14.57
CA ALA A 121 -26.73 -35.93 13.31
C ALA A 121 -26.39 -34.48 12.94
N ALA A 122 -26.85 -33.48 13.69
CA ALA A 122 -26.32 -32.12 13.57
C ALA A 122 -24.91 -32.11 14.19
N PRO A 123 -23.83 -31.99 13.39
CA PRO A 123 -22.52 -31.85 13.97
C PRO A 123 -22.51 -30.52 14.72
N VAL A 124 -22.27 -30.56 16.03
CA VAL A 124 -21.78 -29.38 16.74
C VAL A 124 -20.38 -29.12 16.22
N ASP A 125 -20.31 -28.47 15.05
CA ASP A 125 -19.05 -28.10 14.44
C ASP A 125 -18.50 -26.86 15.17
N ASN A 126 -17.76 -27.11 16.25
CA ASN A 126 -16.96 -26.07 16.91
C ASN A 126 -15.75 -25.64 16.06
N ARG A 127 -15.63 -26.11 14.80
CA ARG A 127 -14.72 -25.55 13.82
C ARG A 127 -15.53 -24.66 12.91
N ALA A 128 -15.59 -23.37 13.24
CA ALA A 128 -15.82 -22.38 12.20
C ALA A 128 -14.89 -22.73 11.01
N PRO A 129 -15.41 -22.83 9.77
CA PRO A 129 -14.53 -23.05 8.62
C PRO A 129 -13.52 -21.91 8.62
N ALA A 130 -12.24 -22.24 8.84
CA ALA A 130 -11.16 -21.31 8.68
C ALA A 130 -11.14 -20.91 7.21
N THR A 131 -11.74 -19.77 6.89
CA THR A 131 -11.60 -19.14 5.59
C THR A 131 -10.12 -18.83 5.43
N VAL A 132 -9.40 -19.67 4.68
CA VAL A 132 -8.00 -19.43 4.29
C VAL A 132 -7.99 -18.28 3.28
N GLY A 133 -8.15 -17.07 3.77
CA GLY A 133 -7.76 -15.84 3.09
C GLY A 133 -6.66 -15.21 3.90
N THR A 134 -5.55 -14.82 3.25
CA THR A 134 -4.27 -14.30 3.79
C THR A 134 -3.87 -14.89 5.15
N GLU A 135 -2.77 -15.64 5.17
CA GLU A 135 -2.34 -16.45 6.32
C GLU A 135 -2.54 -15.72 7.66
N HIS A 136 -3.08 -16.42 8.67
CA HIS A 136 -3.40 -15.83 9.99
C HIS A 136 -2.22 -15.08 10.65
N ALA A 137 -0.98 -15.32 10.20
CA ALA A 137 0.21 -14.58 10.60
C ALA A 137 0.28 -13.18 9.98
N GLU A 138 0.07 -13.04 8.67
CA GLU A 138 0.11 -11.75 7.96
C GLU A 138 -0.96 -10.78 8.48
N LYS A 139 -2.18 -11.29 8.70
CA LYS A 139 -3.25 -10.48 9.30
C LYS A 139 -2.88 -9.98 10.69
N ARG A 140 -2.33 -10.85 11.54
CA ARG A 140 -1.89 -10.44 12.89
C ARG A 140 -0.72 -9.47 12.86
N ALA A 141 0.24 -9.64 11.95
CA ALA A 141 1.32 -8.69 11.75
C ALA A 141 0.79 -7.30 11.35
N ALA A 142 -0.22 -7.23 10.48
CA ALA A 142 -0.89 -5.97 10.12
C ALA A 142 -1.61 -5.34 11.33
N LEU A 143 -2.35 -6.12 12.12
CA LEU A 143 -3.03 -5.62 13.33
C LEU A 143 -2.04 -5.09 14.40
N LEU A 144 -0.89 -5.77 14.56
CA LEU A 144 0.21 -5.31 15.42
C LEU A 144 0.84 -4.01 14.91
N GLN A 145 1.02 -3.90 13.59
CA GLN A 145 1.49 -2.68 12.94
C GLN A 145 0.52 -1.51 13.17
N ASP A 146 -0.78 -1.72 12.99
CA ASP A 146 -1.81 -0.69 13.21
C ASP A 146 -1.83 -0.24 14.68
N ALA A 147 -1.73 -1.19 15.62
CA ALA A 147 -1.62 -0.87 17.04
C ALA A 147 -0.38 0.00 17.36
N LEU A 148 0.75 -0.29 16.72
CA LEU A 148 1.96 0.54 16.85
C LEU A 148 1.80 1.92 16.21
N LEU A 149 1.13 2.02 15.06
CA LEU A 149 0.87 3.30 14.39
C LEU A 149 -0.04 4.20 15.23
N VAL A 150 -1.07 3.62 15.85
CA VAL A 150 -1.95 4.33 16.79
C VAL A 150 -1.16 4.79 18.01
N ARG A 151 -0.31 3.93 18.60
CA ARG A 151 0.57 4.31 19.73
C ARG A 151 1.59 5.38 19.35
N ALA A 152 2.10 5.33 18.12
CA ALA A 152 3.03 6.31 17.56
C ALA A 152 2.37 7.65 17.21
N GLY A 153 1.03 7.74 17.25
CA GLY A 153 0.26 8.93 16.87
C GLY A 153 0.20 9.19 15.36
N ALA A 154 0.56 8.19 14.55
CA ALA A 154 0.54 8.28 13.08
C ALA A 154 -0.77 7.76 12.47
N ALA A 155 -1.65 7.16 13.28
CA ALA A 155 -2.95 6.65 12.86
C ALA A 155 -4.07 7.06 13.86
N PRO A 156 -5.33 7.14 13.41
CA PRO A 156 -6.44 7.56 14.26
C PRO A 156 -6.70 6.56 15.39
N ALA A 157 -7.01 7.08 16.58
CA ALA A 157 -7.22 6.30 17.80
C ALA A 157 -8.39 5.28 17.74
N ASN A 158 -9.17 5.22 16.68
CA ASN A 158 -10.31 4.30 16.53
C ASN A 158 -10.10 3.24 15.44
N GLU A 159 -8.88 3.11 14.92
CA GLU A 159 -8.53 2.10 13.92
C GLU A 159 -8.96 0.70 14.40
N GLU A 160 -9.79 0.05 13.59
CA GLU A 160 -10.45 -1.22 13.94
C GLU A 160 -9.43 -2.34 14.12
N GLY A 161 -8.36 -2.31 13.32
CA GLY A 161 -7.25 -3.27 13.39
C GLY A 161 -6.40 -3.15 14.65
N ALA A 162 -6.31 -1.95 15.24
CA ALA A 162 -5.50 -1.70 16.42
C ALA A 162 -6.17 -2.13 17.74
N ARG A 163 -7.47 -2.48 17.74
CA ARG A 163 -8.26 -2.66 18.98
C ARG A 163 -7.74 -3.80 19.86
N GLU A 164 -7.31 -4.90 19.25
CA GLU A 164 -6.86 -6.10 19.95
C GLU A 164 -5.50 -5.91 20.64
N TYR A 165 -4.59 -5.17 19.99
CA TYR A 165 -3.18 -5.07 20.42
C TYR A 165 -2.79 -3.70 20.99
N ARG A 166 -3.72 -2.74 21.12
CA ARG A 166 -3.43 -1.37 21.62
C ARG A 166 -2.79 -1.35 23.01
N GLY A 167 -3.15 -2.30 23.87
CA GLY A 167 -2.64 -2.39 25.24
C GLY A 167 -1.27 -3.07 25.39
N PHE A 168 -0.71 -3.59 24.30
CA PHE A 168 0.53 -4.36 24.35
C PHE A 168 1.74 -3.42 24.39
N THR A 169 2.71 -3.71 25.26
CA THR A 169 4.05 -3.10 25.19
C THR A 169 4.83 -3.67 24.01
N LEU A 170 5.93 -3.03 23.59
CA LEU A 170 6.84 -3.59 22.57
C LEU A 170 7.28 -5.01 22.91
N ILE A 171 7.48 -5.31 24.19
CA ILE A 171 7.88 -6.64 24.66
C ILE A 171 6.72 -7.64 24.55
N ASP A 172 5.49 -7.23 24.80
CA ASP A 172 4.33 -8.10 24.62
C ASP A 172 4.07 -8.38 23.13
N MET A 173 4.28 -7.39 22.26
CA MET A 173 4.25 -7.58 20.81
C MET A 173 5.40 -8.47 20.32
N ALA A 174 6.60 -8.32 20.88
CA ALA A 174 7.73 -9.20 20.61
C ALA A 174 7.46 -10.64 21.07
N ARG A 175 6.76 -10.80 22.20
CA ARG A 175 6.30 -12.10 22.71
C ARG A 175 5.31 -12.74 21.75
N GLU A 176 4.29 -12.00 21.33
CA GLU A 176 3.31 -12.47 20.35
C GLU A 176 4.01 -12.90 19.04
N ALA A 177 4.97 -12.11 18.54
CA ALA A 177 5.74 -12.45 17.35
C ALA A 177 6.65 -13.69 17.51
N LEU A 178 7.11 -14.01 18.71
CA LEU A 178 7.84 -15.25 19.00
C LEU A 178 6.89 -16.45 19.11
N GLU A 179 5.76 -16.29 19.78
CA GLU A 179 4.73 -17.34 19.94
C GLU A 179 4.09 -17.70 18.59
N LEU A 180 3.88 -16.72 17.71
CA LEU A 180 3.45 -16.90 16.33
C LEU A 180 4.35 -17.84 15.54
N ARG A 181 5.66 -17.83 15.84
CA ARG A 181 6.67 -18.68 15.20
C ARG A 181 6.84 -20.02 15.91
N GLY A 182 6.02 -20.31 16.93
CA GLY A 182 6.05 -21.55 17.69
C GLY A 182 7.13 -21.59 18.79
N GLU A 183 7.75 -20.45 19.11
CA GLU A 183 8.71 -20.39 20.21
C GLU A 183 8.03 -20.27 21.58
N LYS A 184 8.56 -21.02 22.56
CA LYS A 184 8.10 -20.92 23.94
C LYS A 184 8.73 -19.70 24.60
N THR A 185 7.91 -18.70 24.84
CA THR A 185 8.29 -17.45 25.53
C THR A 185 8.15 -17.54 27.05
N ARG A 186 7.43 -18.56 27.55
CA ARG A 186 7.22 -18.81 28.97
C ARG A 186 8.54 -19.10 29.67
N GLY A 187 8.86 -18.30 30.69
CA GLY A 187 10.09 -18.40 31.47
C GLY A 187 11.24 -17.51 30.97
N LEU A 188 11.08 -16.82 29.84
CA LEU A 188 12.08 -15.87 29.35
C LEU A 188 11.94 -14.53 30.07
N ASN A 189 13.08 -13.91 30.38
CA ASN A 189 13.11 -12.54 30.87
C ASN A 189 12.88 -11.54 29.72
N ARG A 190 12.58 -10.27 30.04
CA ARG A 190 12.30 -9.23 29.03
C ARG A 190 13.48 -9.03 28.05
N GLU A 191 14.71 -9.17 28.53
CA GLU A 191 15.91 -9.02 27.71
C GLU A 191 16.08 -10.17 26.72
N GLU A 192 15.84 -11.39 27.15
CA GLU A 192 15.88 -12.62 26.34
C GLU A 192 14.79 -12.60 25.27
N ILE A 193 13.59 -12.12 25.61
CA ILE A 193 12.49 -11.92 24.65
C ILE A 193 12.91 -10.92 23.57
N ALA A 194 13.41 -9.74 23.96
CA ALA A 194 13.86 -8.72 23.01
C ALA A 194 15.02 -9.22 22.15
N ALA A 195 16.02 -9.88 22.75
CA ALA A 195 17.17 -10.42 22.03
C ALA A 195 16.75 -11.49 21.02
N ARG A 196 15.89 -12.44 21.39
CA ARG A 196 15.42 -13.48 20.45
C ARG A 196 14.53 -12.94 19.35
N ALA A 197 13.65 -11.98 19.66
CA ALA A 197 12.79 -11.34 18.67
C ALA A 197 13.58 -10.56 17.61
N LEU A 198 14.73 -9.98 17.99
CA LEU A 198 15.60 -9.20 17.11
C LEU A 198 16.69 -10.03 16.40
N ALA A 199 17.30 -11.00 17.09
CA ALA A 199 18.47 -11.75 16.62
C ALA A 199 18.17 -12.73 15.48
N GLN A 200 16.92 -13.13 15.28
CA GLN A 200 16.54 -14.04 14.19
C GLN A 200 16.55 -13.31 12.83
N ARG A 201 17.74 -13.11 12.27
CA ARG A 201 17.96 -12.87 10.83
C ARG A 201 18.99 -13.83 10.21
N SER A 202 19.53 -14.77 10.98
CA SER A 202 20.69 -15.60 10.58
C SER A 202 20.38 -17.10 10.36
N GLY A 203 19.11 -17.48 10.21
CA GLY A 203 18.77 -18.81 9.70
C GLY A 203 18.88 -18.83 8.17
N ALA A 204 19.66 -19.75 7.62
CA ALA A 204 19.96 -19.91 6.18
C ALA A 204 18.75 -20.20 5.26
N TYR A 205 17.52 -19.97 5.71
CA TYR A 205 16.29 -20.21 5.00
C TYR A 205 15.27 -19.10 5.31
N GLY A 206 15.37 -17.98 4.59
CA GLY A 206 14.26 -17.22 3.98
C GLY A 206 13.04 -16.73 4.78
N THR A 207 12.83 -17.05 6.05
CA THR A 207 11.63 -16.58 6.76
C THR A 207 11.92 -15.24 7.40
N THR A 208 11.49 -14.18 6.72
CA THR A 208 11.45 -12.80 7.21
C THR A 208 10.90 -12.74 8.63
N SER A 209 11.66 -12.21 9.58
CA SER A 209 11.17 -12.04 10.95
C SER A 209 10.08 -10.97 11.01
N ASP A 210 8.87 -11.36 11.45
CA ASP A 210 7.70 -10.50 11.51
C ASP A 210 7.96 -9.26 12.38
N PHE A 211 8.61 -9.41 13.54
CA PHE A 211 8.78 -8.29 14.47
C PHE A 211 9.69 -7.16 13.93
N PRO A 212 10.92 -7.40 13.45
CA PRO A 212 11.72 -6.37 12.78
C PRO A 212 11.06 -5.75 11.53
N VAL A 213 10.24 -6.51 10.81
CA VAL A 213 9.52 -5.99 9.62
C VAL A 213 8.35 -5.10 10.02
N ILE A 214 7.55 -5.50 11.02
CA ILE A 214 6.51 -4.66 11.61
C ILE A 214 7.12 -3.34 12.08
N LEU A 215 8.22 -3.40 12.83
CA LEU A 215 8.96 -2.22 13.28
C LEU A 215 9.42 -1.36 12.10
N GLY A 216 9.99 -1.97 11.06
CA GLY A 216 10.40 -1.26 9.84
C GLY A 216 9.24 -0.56 9.14
N ASN A 217 8.09 -1.19 9.03
CA ASN A 217 6.91 -0.61 8.37
C ASN A 217 6.35 0.59 9.14
N VAL A 218 6.27 0.50 10.47
CA VAL A 218 5.83 1.62 11.31
C VAL A 218 6.78 2.81 11.15
N VAL A 219 8.10 2.55 11.12
CA VAL A 219 9.11 3.57 10.85
C VAL A 219 8.93 4.20 9.47
N ASN A 220 8.63 3.42 8.44
CA ASN A 220 8.39 3.94 7.09
C ASN A 220 7.17 4.85 7.03
N THR A 221 6.07 4.47 7.67
CA THR A 221 4.84 5.27 7.70
C THR A 221 5.04 6.57 8.48
N THR A 222 5.65 6.51 9.66
CA THR A 222 5.97 7.71 10.48
C THR A 222 6.97 8.63 9.78
N LEU A 223 7.96 8.08 9.09
CA LEU A 223 8.90 8.85 8.27
C LEU A 223 8.17 9.55 7.13
N ARG A 224 7.30 8.84 6.40
CA ARG A 224 6.51 9.42 5.31
C ARG A 224 5.62 10.55 5.80
N ALA A 225 4.94 10.35 6.94
CA ALA A 225 4.13 11.40 7.56
C ALA A 225 4.98 12.64 7.92
N GLY A 226 6.20 12.44 8.42
CA GLY A 226 7.13 13.54 8.68
C GLY A 226 7.61 14.26 7.40
N TYR A 227 7.83 13.53 6.32
CA TYR A 227 8.22 14.07 5.02
C TYR A 227 7.07 14.89 4.39
N GLU A 228 5.83 14.39 4.44
CA GLU A 228 4.66 15.09 3.91
C GLU A 228 4.27 16.31 4.76
N ALA A 229 4.45 16.24 6.08
CA ALA A 229 4.17 17.36 6.99
C ALA A 229 5.18 18.52 6.84
N ALA A 230 6.36 18.26 6.29
CA ALA A 230 7.33 19.31 6.01
C ALA A 230 6.85 20.15 4.82
N GLY A 231 6.30 21.33 5.09
CA GLY A 231 5.82 22.25 4.06
C GLY A 231 6.94 22.67 3.10
N GLN A 232 6.88 22.16 1.87
CA GLN A 232 7.82 22.49 0.79
C GLN A 232 7.25 23.58 -0.11
N THR A 233 7.80 24.79 -0.01
CA THR A 233 7.36 25.98 -0.75
C THR A 233 7.70 25.95 -2.23
N PHE A 234 8.71 25.15 -2.63
CA PHE A 234 9.24 25.14 -3.99
C PHE A 234 8.43 24.29 -4.99
N ARG A 235 7.56 23.38 -4.51
CA ARG A 235 6.82 22.44 -5.38
C ARG A 235 6.10 23.10 -6.57
N PRO A 236 5.46 24.28 -6.45
CA PRO A 236 4.81 24.94 -7.59
C PRO A 236 5.78 25.48 -8.65
N LEU A 237 7.05 25.69 -8.29
CA LEU A 237 8.08 26.30 -9.14
C LEU A 237 8.84 25.26 -9.96
N VAL A 238 8.76 23.99 -9.59
CA VAL A 238 9.67 22.95 -10.06
C VAL A 238 8.94 21.88 -10.85
N ARG A 239 9.57 21.44 -11.94
CA ARG A 239 9.19 20.22 -12.66
C ARG A 239 9.80 19.00 -12.00
N GLU A 240 8.98 18.04 -11.63
CA GLU A 240 9.44 16.72 -11.20
C GLU A 240 9.74 15.84 -12.41
N THR A 241 10.92 15.23 -12.43
CA THR A 241 11.34 14.28 -13.47
C THR A 241 12.05 13.08 -12.85
N GLU A 242 12.10 11.98 -13.59
CA GLU A 242 12.82 10.76 -13.19
C GLU A 242 14.01 10.51 -14.12
N VAL A 243 15.08 9.95 -13.55
CA VAL A 243 16.32 9.63 -14.27
C VAL A 243 16.68 8.17 -13.99
N SER A 244 17.07 7.44 -15.03
CA SER A 244 17.38 6.02 -14.95
C SER A 244 18.73 5.70 -14.29
N ASP A 245 19.70 6.62 -14.34
CA ASP A 245 21.05 6.40 -13.79
C ASP A 245 21.66 7.67 -13.12
N PHE A 246 22.82 7.49 -12.49
CA PHE A 246 23.57 8.58 -11.82
C PHE A 246 24.48 9.38 -12.78
N LYS A 247 24.41 9.14 -14.09
CA LYS A 247 25.26 9.87 -15.04
C LYS A 247 24.74 11.29 -15.21
N ALA A 248 25.61 12.14 -15.76
CA ALA A 248 25.21 13.50 -16.11
C ALA A 248 24.11 13.47 -17.16
N VAL A 249 22.92 13.91 -16.78
CA VAL A 249 21.78 14.09 -17.68
C VAL A 249 21.98 15.39 -18.41
N ASN A 250 21.92 15.32 -19.74
CA ASN A 250 21.97 16.49 -20.60
C ASN A 250 20.55 16.84 -21.01
N ARG A 251 20.06 18.01 -20.60
CA ARG A 251 18.79 18.58 -21.03
C ARG A 251 19.07 19.58 -22.14
N ALA A 252 18.59 19.27 -23.33
CA ALA A 252 18.53 20.22 -24.42
C ALA A 252 17.35 21.16 -24.19
N GLN A 253 17.62 22.45 -24.06
CA GLN A 253 16.60 23.48 -24.22
C GLN A 253 16.42 23.69 -25.70
N LEU A 254 15.34 23.11 -26.24
CA LEU A 254 14.97 23.39 -27.61
C LEU A 254 14.40 24.82 -27.67
N GLY A 255 15.01 25.65 -28.50
CA GLY A 255 14.56 27.01 -28.76
C GLY A 255 13.23 27.02 -29.52
N GLU A 256 12.69 28.23 -29.70
CA GLU A 256 11.44 28.38 -30.43
C GLU A 256 11.60 28.07 -31.92
N GLY A 257 10.48 27.67 -32.54
CA GLY A 257 10.42 27.44 -33.98
C GLY A 257 10.71 28.72 -34.76
N PRO A 258 11.30 28.62 -35.95
CA PRO A 258 11.60 29.79 -36.77
C PRO A 258 10.33 30.55 -37.13
N ALA A 259 10.40 31.88 -37.09
CA ALA A 259 9.28 32.73 -37.49
C ALA A 259 8.86 32.46 -38.93
N PHE A 260 7.54 32.41 -39.18
CA PHE A 260 7.00 32.28 -40.52
C PHE A 260 7.28 33.54 -41.33
N GLU A 261 8.08 33.40 -42.38
CA GLU A 261 8.30 34.48 -43.33
C GLU A 261 7.18 34.51 -44.38
N ARG A 262 6.76 35.71 -44.77
CA ARG A 262 5.80 35.87 -45.87
C ARG A 262 6.44 35.41 -47.17
N VAL A 263 5.88 34.35 -47.76
CA VAL A 263 6.29 33.84 -49.07
C VAL A 263 5.42 34.50 -50.14
N ASN A 264 6.04 35.10 -51.16
CA ASN A 264 5.34 35.63 -52.33
C ASN A 264 4.94 34.48 -53.27
N GLU A 265 4.03 34.69 -54.22
CA GLU A 265 3.49 33.63 -55.11
C GLU A 265 4.55 32.85 -55.92
N HIS A 266 5.78 33.36 -56.00
CA HIS A 266 6.95 32.70 -56.60
C HIS A 266 8.15 32.58 -55.65
N GLY A 267 7.96 32.82 -54.36
CA GLY A 267 9.02 32.75 -53.34
C GLY A 267 9.28 31.31 -52.88
N GLU A 268 10.53 30.99 -52.59
CA GLU A 268 10.92 29.73 -51.94
C GLU A 268 10.73 29.84 -50.41
N PHE A 269 10.27 28.75 -49.78
CA PHE A 269 10.20 28.64 -48.33
C PHE A 269 11.61 28.57 -47.74
N LYS A 270 11.98 29.57 -46.92
CA LYS A 270 13.27 29.54 -46.23
C LYS A 270 13.26 28.51 -45.11
N ARG A 271 14.36 27.74 -45.02
CA ARG A 271 14.60 26.83 -43.90
C ARG A 271 15.04 27.64 -42.68
N GLY A 272 14.33 27.48 -41.58
CA GLY A 272 14.74 28.04 -40.30
C GLY A 272 15.60 27.08 -39.50
N LEU A 273 16.48 27.64 -38.68
CA LEU A 273 17.29 26.92 -37.70
C LEU A 273 16.63 27.08 -36.33
N VAL A 274 16.57 26.01 -35.55
CA VAL A 274 16.11 26.05 -34.15
C VAL A 274 17.35 26.19 -33.28
N GLY A 275 17.37 27.20 -32.40
CA GLY A 275 18.47 27.37 -31.44
C GLY A 275 18.42 26.28 -30.37
N GLU A 276 19.57 25.78 -29.92
CA GLU A 276 19.66 24.76 -28.88
C GLU A 276 20.53 25.26 -27.71
N GLY A 277 19.99 25.17 -26.50
CA GLY A 277 20.75 25.32 -25.25
C GLY A 277 20.97 23.96 -24.61
N LYS A 278 22.02 23.81 -23.80
CA LYS A 278 22.30 22.55 -23.10
C LYS A 278 22.61 22.81 -21.64
N GLU A 279 21.83 22.21 -20.75
CA GLU A 279 22.11 22.15 -19.32
C GLU A 279 22.45 20.72 -18.92
N SER A 280 23.39 20.57 -17.99
CA SER A 280 23.77 19.25 -17.48
C SER A 280 23.73 19.22 -15.96
N TYR A 281 23.15 18.17 -15.40
CA TYR A 281 23.13 17.94 -13.95
C TYR A 281 23.25 16.45 -13.63
N LYS A 282 23.56 16.13 -12.36
CA LYS A 282 23.65 14.76 -11.85
C LYS A 282 22.86 14.64 -10.55
N ILE A 283 22.32 13.46 -10.30
CA ILE A 283 21.71 13.09 -9.03
C ILE A 283 22.81 12.65 -8.06
N ALA A 284 22.61 12.89 -6.76
CA ALA A 284 23.47 12.38 -5.70
C ALA A 284 22.65 11.61 -4.66
N THR A 285 23.28 10.62 -4.04
CA THR A 285 22.69 9.86 -2.94
C THR A 285 22.98 10.54 -1.61
N PHE A 286 21.93 10.92 -0.90
CA PHE A 286 22.01 11.39 0.48
C PHE A 286 21.42 10.33 1.40
N GLY A 287 22.08 10.00 2.50
CA GLY A 287 21.56 9.01 3.41
C GLY A 287 22.14 9.10 4.80
N LYS A 288 21.36 8.58 5.76
CA LYS A 288 21.77 8.48 7.15
C LYS A 288 21.22 7.20 7.75
N ILE A 289 22.04 6.52 8.55
CA ILE A 289 21.65 5.34 9.29
C ILE A 289 21.28 5.79 10.71
N ILE A 290 20.12 5.32 11.17
CA ILE A 290 19.64 5.52 12.53
C ILE A 290 19.51 4.15 13.16
N ALA A 291 20.03 3.98 14.38
CA ALA A 291 19.88 2.75 15.12
C ALA A 291 18.85 2.91 16.24
N ILE A 292 17.91 1.96 16.31
CA ILE A 292 16.99 1.77 17.42
C ILE A 292 17.57 0.66 18.29
N THR A 293 18.09 1.04 19.46
CA THR A 293 18.76 0.10 20.36
C THR A 293 17.77 -0.84 21.05
N ARG A 294 18.25 -2.01 21.47
CA ARG A 294 17.49 -2.96 22.30
C ARG A 294 16.98 -2.32 23.59
N GLN A 295 17.71 -1.35 24.14
CA GLN A 295 17.30 -0.61 25.34
C GLN A 295 15.99 0.16 25.11
N VAL A 296 15.81 0.80 23.94
CA VAL A 296 14.56 1.47 23.56
C VAL A 296 13.39 0.49 23.54
N ILE A 297 13.63 -0.73 23.05
CA ILE A 297 12.61 -1.79 22.99
C ILE A 297 12.27 -2.32 24.38
N VAL A 298 13.27 -2.58 25.23
CA VAL A 298 13.08 -3.08 26.60
C VAL A 298 12.36 -2.06 27.48
N ASN A 299 12.68 -0.77 27.30
CA ASN A 299 12.08 0.36 28.01
C ASN A 299 10.72 0.80 27.42
N ASP A 300 10.26 0.18 26.33
CA ASP A 300 9.00 0.52 25.63
C ASP A 300 8.90 2.01 25.25
N ASP A 301 10.02 2.62 24.86
CA ASP A 301 10.07 4.06 24.51
C ASP A 301 9.54 4.29 23.09
N MET A 302 8.21 4.49 23.01
CA MET A 302 7.49 4.83 21.79
C MET A 302 7.84 6.19 21.21
N ASN A 303 8.31 7.13 22.03
CA ASN A 303 8.66 8.45 21.54
C ASN A 303 9.92 8.41 20.69
N ALA A 304 10.92 7.61 21.08
CA ALA A 304 12.09 7.37 20.25
C ALA A 304 11.71 6.70 18.92
N PHE A 305 10.72 5.80 18.95
CA PHE A 305 10.27 5.03 17.80
C PHE A 305 9.47 5.85 16.77
N SER A 306 8.68 6.83 17.21
CA SER A 306 7.86 7.68 16.32
C SER A 306 8.59 8.97 15.91
N ARG A 307 9.25 9.64 16.85
CA ARG A 307 9.79 10.99 16.65
C ARG A 307 11.05 11.00 15.81
N ILE A 308 11.93 10.01 15.99
CA ILE A 308 13.19 9.96 15.23
C ILE A 308 12.94 9.78 13.73
N PRO A 309 12.10 8.82 13.29
CA PRO A 309 11.71 8.72 11.87
C PRO A 309 11.03 9.97 11.33
N GLN A 310 10.14 10.58 12.11
CA GLN A 310 9.43 11.80 11.69
C GLN A 310 10.40 12.96 11.46
N LEU A 311 11.38 13.14 12.35
CA LEU A 311 12.44 14.14 12.18
C LEU A 311 13.33 13.83 10.96
N LEU A 312 13.61 12.55 10.69
CA LEU A 312 14.36 12.16 9.49
C LEU A 312 13.58 12.46 8.21
N GLY A 313 12.27 12.18 8.19
CA GLY A 313 11.39 12.53 7.08
C GLY A 313 11.37 14.03 6.81
N GLY A 314 11.23 14.83 7.87
CA GLY A 314 11.32 16.28 7.79
C GLY A 314 12.68 16.78 7.29
N ALA A 315 13.78 16.18 7.77
CA ALA A 315 15.12 16.52 7.31
C ALA A 315 15.34 16.18 5.83
N ALA A 316 14.77 15.09 5.33
CA ALA A 316 14.82 14.75 3.91
C ALA A 316 14.05 15.76 3.04
N ALA A 317 12.86 16.18 3.48
CA ALA A 317 12.10 17.22 2.80
C ALA A 317 12.81 18.59 2.84
N GLN A 318 13.51 18.89 3.93
CA GLN A 318 14.37 20.07 4.05
C GLN A 318 15.54 20.00 3.07
N LEU A 319 16.20 18.85 2.93
CA LEU A 319 17.30 18.67 1.99
C LEU A 319 16.88 18.92 0.54
N GLU A 320 15.72 18.42 0.11
CA GLU A 320 15.20 18.72 -1.24
C GLU A 320 14.98 20.22 -1.45
N SER A 321 14.41 20.87 -0.44
CA SER A 321 14.18 22.32 -0.47
C SER A 321 15.51 23.09 -0.54
N ASP A 322 16.50 22.68 0.26
CA ASP A 322 17.83 23.29 0.27
C ASP A 322 18.51 23.15 -1.09
N LEU A 323 18.40 21.99 -1.74
CA LEU A 323 18.96 21.76 -3.08
C LEU A 323 18.32 22.66 -4.14
N VAL A 324 17.00 22.79 -4.14
CA VAL A 324 16.27 23.62 -5.11
C VAL A 324 16.57 25.10 -4.89
N TRP A 325 16.40 25.58 -3.66
CA TRP A 325 16.62 26.99 -3.35
C TRP A 325 18.08 27.39 -3.46
N HIS A 326 19.03 26.47 -3.25
CA HIS A 326 20.43 26.71 -3.53
C HIS A 326 20.67 27.06 -5.00
N GLN A 327 19.98 26.44 -5.96
CA GLN A 327 20.15 26.79 -7.38
C GLN A 327 19.74 28.24 -7.68
N ILE A 328 18.69 28.73 -7.00
CA ILE A 328 18.19 30.09 -7.16
C ILE A 328 19.11 31.09 -6.43
N LEU A 329 19.48 30.80 -5.18
CA LEU A 329 20.28 31.72 -4.36
C LEU A 329 21.75 31.77 -4.77
N ALA A 330 22.38 30.64 -5.10
CA ALA A 330 23.80 30.56 -5.44
C ALA A 330 24.13 31.34 -6.71
N ASN A 331 23.13 31.59 -7.57
CA ASN A 331 23.28 32.29 -8.84
C ASN A 331 24.40 31.71 -9.71
N ALA A 332 24.48 30.37 -9.77
CA ALA A 332 25.53 29.66 -10.49
C ALA A 332 25.47 29.91 -12.00
N ASN A 333 26.59 29.71 -12.69
CA ASN A 333 26.66 29.84 -14.14
C ASN A 333 25.84 28.74 -14.83
N MET A 334 25.15 29.16 -15.89
CA MET A 334 24.42 28.31 -16.83
C MET A 334 25.35 27.82 -17.95
N GLY A 335 24.84 26.98 -18.85
CA GLY A 335 25.58 26.40 -19.98
C GLY A 335 26.14 27.42 -20.97
N ASP A 336 25.65 28.66 -20.95
CA ASP A 336 26.16 29.80 -21.72
C ASP A 336 27.35 30.53 -21.05
N GLY A 337 27.76 30.08 -19.86
CA GLY A 337 28.84 30.67 -19.09
C GLY A 337 28.44 31.92 -18.29
N LYS A 338 27.19 32.36 -18.32
CA LYS A 338 26.67 33.51 -17.55
C LYS A 338 25.92 33.03 -16.31
N ALA A 339 25.90 33.85 -15.26
CA ALA A 339 25.14 33.56 -14.04
C ALA A 339 23.63 33.47 -14.33
N LEU A 340 22.89 32.66 -13.56
CA LEU A 340 21.44 32.51 -13.69
C LEU A 340 20.73 33.87 -13.81
N PHE A 341 21.00 34.78 -12.87
CA PHE A 341 20.56 36.16 -12.86
C PHE A 341 21.69 37.08 -13.33
N HIS A 342 21.51 37.65 -14.52
CA HIS A 342 22.49 38.52 -15.15
C HIS A 342 21.81 39.62 -15.96
N THR A 343 22.49 40.75 -16.16
CA THR A 343 21.97 41.87 -16.95
C THR A 343 21.72 41.48 -18.41
N ASP A 344 22.61 40.66 -18.98
CA ASP A 344 22.48 40.18 -20.37
C ASP A 344 21.34 39.19 -20.55
N HIS A 345 21.00 38.44 -19.50
CA HIS A 345 19.80 37.60 -19.47
C HIS A 345 18.54 38.43 -19.30
N LYS A 346 18.65 39.75 -19.08
CA LYS A 346 17.52 40.67 -18.85
C LYS A 346 16.59 40.21 -17.72
N ASN A 347 17.12 39.42 -16.79
CA ASN A 347 16.37 38.82 -15.69
C ASN A 347 16.83 39.29 -14.31
N LEU A 348 17.64 40.36 -14.27
CA LEU A 348 18.14 40.99 -13.06
C LEU A 348 17.78 42.48 -13.08
N LEU A 349 17.12 42.96 -12.03
CA LEU A 349 16.87 44.38 -11.77
C LEU A 349 17.66 44.82 -10.54
N THR A 350 18.34 45.95 -10.63
CA THR A 350 19.14 46.55 -9.55
C THR A 350 18.83 48.04 -9.36
N GLY A 351 19.26 48.58 -8.22
CA GLY A 351 19.12 50.00 -7.86
C GLY A 351 17.72 50.38 -7.36
N ALA A 352 17.39 51.68 -7.33
CA ALA A 352 16.11 52.15 -6.78
C ALA A 352 14.87 51.54 -7.48
N GLY A 353 15.02 51.03 -8.70
CA GLY A 353 13.96 50.33 -9.43
C GLY A 353 13.67 48.91 -8.96
N SER A 354 14.56 48.27 -8.19
CA SER A 354 14.40 46.92 -7.63
C SER A 354 13.84 46.88 -6.21
N ALA A 355 13.59 48.04 -5.59
CA ALA A 355 12.88 48.12 -4.31
C ALA A 355 11.50 47.45 -4.42
N PHE A 356 11.10 46.73 -3.38
CA PHE A 356 9.79 46.10 -3.33
C PHE A 356 8.67 47.15 -3.31
N GLY A 357 7.66 46.96 -4.15
CA GLY A 357 6.54 47.87 -4.33
C GLY A 357 5.94 47.76 -5.74
N ILE A 358 4.77 48.37 -5.96
CA ILE A 358 4.01 48.22 -7.22
C ILE A 358 4.79 48.68 -8.46
N THR A 359 5.59 49.74 -8.34
CA THR A 359 6.46 50.21 -9.42
C THR A 359 7.54 49.19 -9.79
N GLY A 360 8.20 48.59 -8.78
CA GLY A 360 9.20 47.53 -8.97
C GLY A 360 8.56 46.28 -9.57
N LEU A 361 7.38 45.89 -9.07
CA LEU A 361 6.58 44.78 -9.59
C LEU A 361 6.20 45.00 -11.06
N GLY A 362 5.76 46.21 -11.42
CA GLY A 362 5.47 46.57 -12.81
C GLY A 362 6.68 46.40 -13.74
N LYS A 363 7.87 46.83 -13.29
CA LYS A 363 9.13 46.66 -14.05
C LYS A 363 9.53 45.19 -14.19
N GLY A 364 9.50 44.43 -13.10
CA GLY A 364 9.82 42.99 -13.12
C GLY A 364 8.88 42.20 -14.04
N ARG A 365 7.57 42.47 -13.97
CA ARG A 365 6.56 41.87 -14.87
C ARG A 365 6.81 42.24 -16.34
N ALA A 366 7.21 43.48 -16.61
CA ALA A 366 7.52 43.91 -17.96
C ALA A 366 8.79 43.26 -18.51
N LEU A 367 9.81 43.02 -17.68
CA LEU A 367 11.03 42.31 -18.08
C LEU A 367 10.73 40.86 -18.45
N MET A 368 9.96 40.14 -17.63
CA MET A 368 9.54 38.77 -17.94
C MET A 368 8.69 38.70 -19.23
N ALA A 369 7.73 39.61 -19.39
CA ALA A 369 6.89 39.61 -20.59
C ALA A 369 7.67 39.97 -21.88
N LYS A 370 8.78 40.70 -21.75
CA LYS A 370 9.66 41.09 -22.86
C LYS A 370 10.81 40.11 -23.09
N GLN A 371 10.79 38.95 -22.42
CA GLN A 371 11.82 37.95 -22.68
C GLN A 371 11.76 37.44 -24.10
N VAL A 372 12.94 37.18 -24.65
CA VAL A 372 13.11 36.69 -26.01
C VAL A 372 13.51 35.21 -26.01
N GLY A 373 13.12 34.51 -27.07
CA GLY A 373 13.54 33.16 -27.40
C GLY A 373 15.07 33.02 -27.47
N LEU A 374 15.54 31.78 -27.50
CA LEU A 374 16.96 31.47 -27.79
C LEU A 374 17.40 32.00 -29.17
N ASP A 375 16.45 32.27 -30.05
CA ASP A 375 16.63 32.91 -31.36
C ASP A 375 16.91 34.43 -31.27
N GLY A 376 16.74 35.03 -30.08
CA GLY A 376 16.92 36.44 -29.80
C GLY A 376 15.86 37.36 -30.42
N LYS A 377 14.81 36.80 -31.04
CA LYS A 377 13.84 37.54 -31.86
C LYS A 377 12.40 37.32 -31.43
N THR A 378 12.04 36.08 -31.06
CA THR A 378 10.66 35.75 -30.72
C THR A 378 10.36 36.17 -29.29
N VAL A 379 9.25 36.89 -29.06
CA VAL A 379 8.87 37.38 -27.72
C VAL A 379 7.99 36.33 -27.05
N LEU A 380 8.44 35.82 -25.91
CA LEU A 380 7.83 34.68 -25.22
C LEU A 380 6.58 35.04 -24.39
N ASN A 381 6.30 36.34 -24.19
CA ASN A 381 5.17 36.86 -23.41
C ASN A 381 4.97 36.10 -22.08
N ILE A 382 6.07 35.85 -21.36
CA ILE A 382 6.06 35.09 -20.11
C ILE A 382 5.41 35.94 -19.02
N ARG A 383 4.45 35.37 -18.30
CA ARG A 383 3.75 36.06 -17.22
C ARG A 383 4.11 35.43 -15.87
N PRO A 384 4.51 36.24 -14.88
CA PRO A 384 4.73 35.69 -13.55
C PRO A 384 3.41 35.27 -12.92
N GLN A 385 3.44 34.13 -12.24
CA GLN A 385 2.34 33.61 -11.43
C GLN A 385 2.70 33.58 -9.95
N TYR A 386 3.98 33.41 -9.64
CA TYR A 386 4.49 33.34 -8.28
C TYR A 386 5.34 34.58 -7.96
N LEU A 387 5.02 35.20 -6.82
CA LEU A 387 5.85 36.20 -6.18
C LEU A 387 6.59 35.54 -5.03
N ILE A 388 7.90 35.44 -5.14
CA ILE A 388 8.76 34.80 -4.15
C ILE A 388 9.42 35.91 -3.34
N VAL A 389 9.15 35.94 -2.05
CA VAL A 389 9.64 36.98 -1.13
C VAL A 389 10.30 36.35 0.09
N PRO A 390 11.30 37.02 0.68
CA PRO A 390 11.74 36.72 2.04
C PRO A 390 10.59 36.97 3.03
N VAL A 391 10.62 36.31 4.18
CA VAL A 391 9.56 36.36 5.20
C VAL A 391 9.41 37.79 5.76
N GLU A 392 10.52 38.52 5.86
CA GLU A 392 10.52 39.94 6.26
C GLU A 392 9.65 40.82 5.34
N LEU A 393 9.54 40.47 4.04
CA LEU A 393 8.72 41.21 3.07
C LEU A 393 7.32 40.64 2.88
N GLU A 394 6.97 39.53 3.55
CA GLU A 394 5.68 38.85 3.38
C GLU A 394 4.51 39.79 3.76
N THR A 395 4.58 40.42 4.93
CA THR A 395 3.51 41.32 5.39
C THR A 395 3.33 42.51 4.44
N THR A 396 4.43 43.06 3.92
CA THR A 396 4.39 44.14 2.93
C THR A 396 3.79 43.65 1.61
N ALA A 397 4.13 42.45 1.17
CA ALA A 397 3.57 41.86 -0.05
C ALA A 397 2.06 41.61 0.07
N GLU A 398 1.60 41.14 1.23
CA GLU A 398 0.17 40.95 1.48
C GLU A 398 -0.58 42.29 1.52
N GLN A 399 -0.02 43.31 2.14
CA GLN A 399 -0.61 44.65 2.15
C GLN A 399 -0.71 45.23 0.73
N GLU A 400 0.34 45.11 -0.08
CA GLU A 400 0.35 45.68 -1.43
C GLU A 400 -0.57 44.91 -2.41
N LEU A 401 -0.67 43.58 -2.27
CA LEU A 401 -1.42 42.74 -3.23
C LEU A 401 -2.83 42.35 -2.80
N LYS A 402 -3.05 42.11 -1.51
CA LYS A 402 -4.32 41.58 -0.97
C LYS A 402 -5.21 42.65 -0.33
N THR A 403 -4.81 43.92 -0.35
CA THR A 403 -5.67 45.00 0.16
C THR A 403 -6.97 45.13 -0.64
N ALA A 404 -8.08 45.09 0.10
CA ALA A 404 -9.44 45.33 -0.38
C ALA A 404 -9.88 46.80 -0.24
N LEU A 405 -9.07 47.64 0.44
CA LEU A 405 -9.39 49.04 0.71
C LEU A 405 -8.83 49.97 -0.38
N TYR A 406 -9.49 51.12 -0.53
CA TYR A 406 -9.09 52.19 -1.44
C TYR A 406 -7.65 52.64 -1.15
N VAL A 407 -6.78 52.60 -2.17
CA VAL A 407 -5.46 53.22 -2.09
C VAL A 407 -5.65 54.73 -2.20
N ALA A 408 -5.08 55.50 -1.26
CA ALA A 408 -5.16 56.97 -1.27
C ALA A 408 -4.49 57.61 -2.50
N ASP A 409 -3.62 56.85 -3.17
CA ASP A 409 -2.93 57.22 -4.41
C ASP A 409 -3.21 56.15 -5.48
N ALA A 410 -3.95 56.52 -6.52
CA ALA A 410 -4.32 55.62 -7.61
C ALA A 410 -3.09 55.09 -8.37
N ALA A 411 -1.95 55.79 -8.36
CA ALA A 411 -0.70 55.33 -9.00
C ALA A 411 -0.03 54.19 -8.22
N LYS A 412 -0.41 53.99 -6.95
CA LYS A 412 0.05 52.90 -6.09
C LYS A 412 -1.04 51.85 -5.88
N ALA A 413 -2.01 51.73 -6.78
CA ALA A 413 -3.02 50.69 -6.72
C ALA A 413 -2.56 49.44 -7.48
N ALA A 414 -2.50 48.28 -6.81
CA ALA A 414 -2.20 47.02 -7.46
C ALA A 414 -3.31 46.66 -8.48
N THR A 415 -2.90 46.40 -9.72
CA THR A 415 -3.83 45.99 -10.79
C THR A 415 -4.41 44.60 -10.50
N ALA A 416 -5.60 44.28 -11.03
CA ALA A 416 -6.22 42.95 -10.89
C ALA A 416 -5.26 41.78 -11.25
N SER A 417 -4.41 41.96 -12.25
CA SER A 417 -3.41 40.95 -12.65
C SER A 417 -2.18 40.86 -11.72
N MET A 418 -1.94 41.86 -10.86
CA MET A 418 -0.95 41.76 -9.77
C MET A 418 -1.55 41.03 -8.56
N LYS A 419 -2.84 41.24 -8.27
CA LYS A 419 -3.56 40.58 -7.17
C LYS A 419 -3.71 39.06 -7.37
N GLN A 420 -3.56 38.58 -8.61
CA GLN A 420 -3.58 37.15 -8.96
C GLN A 420 -2.25 36.42 -8.68
N LEU A 421 -1.17 37.15 -8.33
CA LEU A 421 0.10 36.53 -7.98
C LEU A 421 -0.03 35.77 -6.67
N GLN A 422 0.41 34.50 -6.68
CA GLN A 422 0.52 33.71 -5.46
C GLN A 422 1.82 34.07 -4.75
N ILE A 423 1.70 34.54 -3.50
CA ILE A 423 2.83 34.87 -2.65
C ILE A 423 3.41 33.58 -2.07
N ILE A 424 4.71 33.37 -2.25
CA ILE A 424 5.50 32.30 -1.64
C ILE A 424 6.54 33.00 -0.75
N ALA A 425 6.31 32.94 0.56
CA ALA A 425 7.26 33.41 1.55
C ALA A 425 8.20 32.26 1.94
N GLU A 426 9.50 32.46 1.81
CA GLU A 426 10.49 31.42 2.10
C GLU A 426 11.57 31.91 3.08
N PRO A 427 11.71 31.31 4.28
CA PRO A 427 12.68 31.75 5.30
C PRO A 427 14.14 31.53 4.90
N ARG A 428 14.40 30.62 3.95
CA ARG A 428 15.75 30.41 3.40
C ARG A 428 16.27 31.59 2.59
N LEU A 429 15.37 32.43 2.07
CA LEU A 429 15.76 33.67 1.39
C LEU A 429 16.32 34.69 2.38
N ASP A 430 15.88 34.69 3.64
CA ASP A 430 16.40 35.55 4.70
C ASP A 430 17.70 34.98 5.29
N ASN A 431 17.64 33.75 5.80
CA ASN A 431 18.70 33.15 6.60
C ASN A 431 19.87 32.60 5.76
N GLY A 432 19.65 32.40 4.46
CA GLY A 432 20.58 31.66 3.60
C GLY A 432 20.47 30.15 3.76
N ILE A 433 21.28 29.44 2.99
CA ILE A 433 21.23 27.97 2.87
C ILE A 433 22.64 27.40 2.90
N ASN A 434 22.82 26.33 3.66
CA ASN A 434 24.00 25.48 3.55
C ASN A 434 23.69 24.32 2.63
N ASN A 435 24.31 24.25 1.44
CA ASN A 435 24.08 23.13 0.55
C ASN A 435 24.87 21.90 1.00
N PRO A 436 24.23 20.80 1.44
CA PRO A 436 24.92 19.59 1.87
C PRO A 436 25.69 18.90 0.73
N ALA A 437 25.34 19.14 -0.53
CA ALA A 437 26.02 18.53 -1.69
C ALA A 437 27.36 19.19 -2.03
N VAL A 438 27.51 20.49 -1.74
CA VAL A 438 28.68 21.29 -2.13
C VAL A 438 29.45 21.81 -0.91
N GLY A 439 28.86 21.76 0.29
CA GLY A 439 29.47 22.25 1.53
C GLY A 439 29.60 23.78 1.58
N ALA A 440 29.07 24.49 0.60
CA ALA A 440 29.12 25.95 0.49
C ALA A 440 27.81 26.57 0.99
N GLY A 441 27.94 27.46 1.98
CA GLY A 441 26.85 28.32 2.44
C GLY A 441 26.60 29.47 1.46
N VAL A 442 25.34 29.73 1.15
CA VAL A 442 24.90 30.88 0.38
C VAL A 442 24.12 31.80 1.30
N ALA A 443 24.55 33.07 1.38
CA ALA A 443 23.88 34.07 2.20
C ALA A 443 22.51 34.43 1.63
N GLY A 444 21.54 34.64 2.52
CA GLY A 444 20.25 35.22 2.18
C GLY A 444 20.31 36.74 1.98
N SER A 445 19.20 37.31 1.55
CA SER A 445 18.98 38.74 1.44
C SER A 445 17.56 39.08 1.87
N LEU A 446 17.44 39.98 2.84
CA LEU A 446 16.16 40.44 3.39
C LEU A 446 15.38 41.34 2.40
N THR A 447 16.04 41.85 1.37
CA THR A 447 15.47 42.83 0.43
C THR A 447 15.31 42.29 -0.99
N ALA A 448 16.03 41.22 -1.35
CA ALA A 448 15.93 40.62 -2.67
C ALA A 448 14.65 39.79 -2.81
N TRP A 449 13.90 40.03 -3.88
CA TRP A 449 12.66 39.31 -4.19
C TRP A 449 12.68 38.81 -5.63
N TYR A 450 11.90 37.77 -5.90
CA TYR A 450 11.92 37.05 -7.16
C TYR A 450 10.51 36.91 -7.74
N LEU A 451 10.44 36.82 -9.06
CA LEU A 451 9.23 36.42 -9.77
C LEU A 451 9.52 35.13 -10.53
N SER A 452 8.54 34.24 -10.52
CA SER A 452 8.58 33.03 -11.34
C SER A 452 7.32 32.90 -12.18
N ALA A 453 7.50 32.43 -13.40
CA ALA A 453 6.42 31.87 -14.20
C ALA A 453 6.01 30.50 -13.65
N ALA A 454 4.85 30.01 -14.06
CA ALA A 454 4.45 28.65 -13.78
C ALA A 454 5.19 27.67 -14.68
N ASN A 455 5.43 26.48 -14.13
CA ASN A 455 6.08 25.38 -14.83
C ASN A 455 5.36 24.97 -16.13
N SER A 456 4.04 25.20 -16.22
CA SER A 456 3.26 24.93 -17.43
C SER A 456 3.58 25.87 -18.60
N GLN A 457 4.12 27.08 -18.34
CA GLN A 457 4.52 28.02 -19.38
C GLN A 457 5.97 27.80 -19.79
N ILE A 458 6.86 27.58 -18.82
CA ILE A 458 8.28 27.36 -19.05
C ILE A 458 8.89 26.57 -17.88
N ASP A 459 9.69 25.56 -18.21
CA ASP A 459 10.37 24.72 -17.22
C ASP A 459 11.59 25.47 -16.65
N THR A 460 11.42 26.18 -15.53
CA THR A 460 12.50 26.98 -14.92
C THR A 460 13.47 26.14 -14.11
N VAL A 461 12.94 25.28 -13.24
CA VAL A 461 13.73 24.44 -12.33
C VAL A 461 13.24 23.00 -12.43
N GLU A 462 14.17 22.07 -12.54
CA GLU A 462 13.89 20.64 -12.56
C GLU A 462 14.44 20.00 -11.28
N ILE A 463 13.62 19.18 -10.62
CA ILE A 463 14.05 18.23 -9.59
C ILE A 463 13.94 16.83 -10.18
N ALA A 464 15.02 16.08 -10.01
CA ALA A 464 15.19 14.78 -10.60
C ALA A 464 15.35 13.73 -9.49
N TYR A 465 14.53 12.69 -9.58
CA TYR A 465 14.61 11.51 -8.72
C TYR A 465 15.15 10.32 -9.51
N LEU A 466 15.74 9.36 -8.81
CA LEU A 466 16.09 8.08 -9.44
C LEU A 466 14.80 7.30 -9.75
N GLU A 467 14.72 6.74 -10.96
CA GLU A 467 13.57 5.96 -11.45
C GLU A 467 13.16 4.88 -10.43
N GLY A 468 11.86 4.82 -10.13
CA GLY A 468 11.29 3.88 -9.15
C GLY A 468 11.61 4.18 -7.67
N ASN A 469 12.41 5.21 -7.37
CA ASN A 469 12.80 5.59 -6.00
C ASN A 469 12.42 7.06 -5.71
N LYS A 470 11.13 7.39 -5.80
CA LYS A 470 10.63 8.72 -5.43
C LYS A 470 10.50 8.84 -3.91
N GLY A 471 11.16 9.86 -3.34
CA GLY A 471 11.14 10.14 -1.90
C GLY A 471 12.16 9.31 -1.11
N VAL A 472 11.99 9.26 0.21
CA VAL A 472 12.94 8.58 1.09
C VAL A 472 12.74 7.07 1.02
N PHE A 473 13.77 6.36 0.59
CA PHE A 473 13.82 4.92 0.63
C PHE A 473 14.47 4.46 1.93
N THR A 474 13.90 3.44 2.54
CA THR A 474 14.34 2.93 3.84
C THR A 474 14.71 1.45 3.74
N GLU A 475 15.87 1.11 4.30
CA GLU A 475 16.30 -0.28 4.48
C GLU A 475 16.47 -0.55 5.96
N THR A 476 15.93 -1.66 6.44
CA THR A 476 16.16 -2.09 7.83
C THR A 476 17.12 -3.26 7.86
N ARG A 477 18.09 -3.21 8.78
CA ARG A 477 19.05 -4.27 9.03
C ARG A 477 19.17 -4.50 10.54
N TYR A 478 19.40 -5.74 10.95
CA TYR A 478 19.86 -5.99 12.32
C TYR A 478 21.36 -5.71 12.40
N GLY A 479 21.77 -4.79 13.28
CA GLY A 479 23.14 -4.32 13.38
C GLY A 479 24.02 -5.26 14.17
N PHE A 480 25.30 -5.38 13.77
CA PHE A 480 26.37 -5.90 14.64
C PHE A 480 27.00 -4.77 15.48
N ASP A 481 27.06 -3.56 14.90
CA ASP A 481 27.64 -2.38 15.54
C ASP A 481 26.75 -1.83 16.67
N VAL A 482 25.44 -2.07 16.59
CA VAL A 482 24.45 -1.70 17.61
C VAL A 482 23.55 -2.90 17.88
N ASP A 483 23.42 -3.28 19.15
CA ASP A 483 22.47 -4.31 19.61
C ASP A 483 21.04 -3.76 19.44
N GLY A 484 20.45 -3.92 18.24
CA GLY A 484 19.20 -3.29 17.85
C GLY A 484 18.89 -3.33 16.34
N VAL A 485 17.90 -2.53 15.91
CA VAL A 485 17.52 -2.40 14.49
C VAL A 485 18.13 -1.12 13.91
N GLU A 486 18.92 -1.27 12.86
CA GLU A 486 19.43 -0.17 12.05
C GLU A 486 18.48 0.12 10.89
N ILE A 487 18.20 1.40 10.67
CA ILE A 487 17.31 1.90 9.64
C ILE A 487 18.10 2.91 8.82
N LYS A 488 18.36 2.55 7.57
CA LYS A 488 19.04 3.40 6.60
C LYS A 488 17.98 4.14 5.80
N GLY A 489 17.87 5.45 5.99
CA GLY A 489 17.15 6.32 5.07
C GLY A 489 18.10 6.80 3.97
N ARG A 490 17.73 6.60 2.70
CA ARG A 490 18.41 7.15 1.52
C ARG A 490 17.44 7.96 0.68
N LEU A 491 17.93 9.03 0.08
CA LEU A 491 17.23 9.88 -0.87
C LEU A 491 18.17 10.16 -2.03
N ASP A 492 17.76 9.75 -3.23
CA ASP A 492 18.50 9.97 -4.47
C ASP A 492 17.83 11.14 -5.21
N VAL A 493 18.42 12.33 -5.09
CA VAL A 493 17.83 13.56 -5.65
C VAL A 493 18.89 14.50 -6.21
N GLY A 494 18.52 15.24 -7.26
CA GLY A 494 19.29 16.34 -7.82
C GLY A 494 18.36 17.45 -8.30
N ALA A 495 18.81 18.70 -8.22
CA ALA A 495 18.04 19.85 -8.72
C ALA A 495 18.93 20.74 -9.57
N LYS A 496 18.38 21.29 -10.66
CA LYS A 496 19.07 22.21 -11.56
C LYS A 496 18.09 23.21 -12.18
N THR A 497 18.52 24.46 -12.29
CA THR A 497 17.84 25.47 -13.09
C THR A 497 18.07 25.16 -14.57
N ILE A 498 16.98 24.90 -15.29
CA ILE A 498 17.02 24.66 -16.72
C ILE A 498 16.95 26.03 -17.39
N ASP A 499 15.89 26.80 -17.21
CA ASP A 499 15.69 28.04 -17.97
C ASP A 499 15.71 29.31 -17.10
N HIS A 500 16.52 30.30 -17.49
CA HIS A 500 16.58 31.59 -16.82
C HIS A 500 15.42 32.53 -17.16
N ARG A 501 14.72 32.30 -18.27
CA ARG A 501 13.72 33.24 -18.83
C ARG A 501 12.44 33.29 -18.01
N GLY A 502 12.11 32.20 -17.31
CA GLY A 502 10.97 32.14 -16.42
C GLY A 502 11.22 32.66 -15.00
N LEU A 503 12.45 33.09 -14.69
CA LEU A 503 12.83 33.66 -13.39
C LEU A 503 13.25 35.11 -13.56
N GLN A 504 12.91 35.95 -12.59
CA GLN A 504 13.37 37.34 -12.51
C GLN A 504 13.81 37.63 -11.07
N LYS A 505 15.03 38.13 -10.89
CA LYS A 505 15.54 38.63 -9.61
C LYS A 505 15.48 40.14 -9.57
N ASN A 506 15.03 40.66 -8.44
CA ASN A 506 15.10 42.07 -8.11
C ASN A 506 15.92 42.19 -6.82
N ALA A 507 17.05 42.89 -6.89
CA ALA A 507 18.06 42.88 -5.83
C ALA A 507 17.63 43.56 -4.51
N GLY A 508 16.42 44.12 -4.45
CA GLY A 508 16.05 45.04 -3.37
C GLY A 508 16.78 46.38 -3.50
N ALA A 509 16.51 47.31 -2.60
CA ALA A 509 17.26 48.56 -2.44
C ALA A 509 17.98 48.55 -1.10
#